data_AF-A0A8T6E4C9-F1
#
_entry.id   AF-A0A8T6E4C9-F1
#
_cell.length_a   1.000
_cell.length_b   1.000
_cell.length_c   1.000
_cell.angle_alpha   90.00
_cell.angle_beta   90.00
_cell.angle_gamma   90.00
#
_symmetry.space_group_name_H-M   'P 1'
#
loop_
_entity.id
_entity.type
_entity.pdbx_description
1 polymer ?
#
loop_
_entity_poly.entity_id
_entity_poly.type
_entity_poly.pdbx_seq_one_letter_code
_entity_poly.pdbx_strand_id
1 'polypeptide(L)'
;MELEITQHAIDAMNERLIALEWVEDAVSEPELRTPDPADPELERFYRRIPPRDDRVLRVVVNTRFAPWRIVSVFFDRRMRRMV
;
A
#
# COMPACT_ATOMS: atom_id res chain seq x y z
N MET A 1 1.20 -2.44 -14.27
CA MET A 1 2.56 -2.69 -13.75
C MET A 1 2.59 -4.13 -13.25
N GLU A 2 3.68 -4.88 -13.42
CA GLU A 2 3.80 -6.21 -12.83
C GLU A 2 4.24 -6.09 -11.36
N LEU A 3 3.49 -6.71 -10.45
CA LEU A 3 3.69 -6.64 -9.00
C LEU A 3 3.68 -8.05 -8.41
N GLU A 4 4.62 -8.34 -7.51
CA GLU A 4 4.63 -9.56 -6.71
C GLU A 4 4.02 -9.28 -5.34
N ILE A 5 2.99 -10.03 -4.94
CA ILE A 5 2.36 -9.88 -3.63
C ILE A 5 2.84 -11.01 -2.72
N THR A 6 3.50 -10.64 -1.62
CA THR A 6 3.95 -11.63 -0.63
C THR A 6 2.76 -12.28 0.08
N GLN A 7 2.94 -13.50 0.58
CA GLN A 7 1.90 -14.16 1.39
C GLN A 7 1.46 -13.30 2.58
N HIS A 8 2.38 -12.62 3.25
CA HIS A 8 2.05 -11.70 4.35
C HIS A 8 1.10 -10.57 3.91
N ALA A 9 1.32 -10.00 2.72
CA ALA A 9 0.44 -8.99 2.17
C ALA A 9 -0.93 -9.59 1.77
N ILE A 10 -0.95 -10.79 1.17
CA ILE A 10 -2.20 -11.50 0.83
C ILE A 10 -3.04 -11.74 2.09
N ASP A 11 -2.42 -12.24 3.17
CA ASP A 11 -3.09 -12.47 4.45
C ASP A 11 -3.64 -11.16 5.01
N ALA A 12 -2.82 -10.09 4.97
CA ALA A 12 -3.22 -8.78 5.45
C ALA A 12 -4.40 -8.18 4.67
N MET A 13 -4.45 -8.42 3.34
CA MET A 13 -5.57 -8.04 2.48
C MET A 13 -6.84 -8.75 2.88
N ASN A 14 -6.77 -10.08 3.04
CA ASN A 14 -7.91 -10.92 3.38
C ASN A 14 -8.50 -10.55 4.76
N GLU A 15 -7.64 -10.39 5.77
CA GLU A 15 -8.05 -10.01 7.13
C GLU A 15 -8.79 -8.66 7.20
N ARG A 16 -8.42 -7.72 6.33
CA ARG A 16 -8.91 -6.32 6.37
C ARG A 16 -9.90 -6.00 5.27
N LEU A 17 -10.22 -6.99 4.41
CA LEU A 17 -11.05 -6.85 3.22
C LEU A 17 -10.54 -5.72 2.32
N ILE A 18 -9.25 -5.76 1.99
CA ILE A 18 -8.61 -4.83 1.06
C ILE A 18 -8.65 -5.46 -0.32
N ALA A 19 -9.31 -4.78 -1.27
CA ALA A 19 -9.38 -5.23 -2.65
C ALA A 19 -8.02 -5.06 -3.34
N LEU A 20 -7.70 -6.00 -4.25
CA LEU A 20 -6.47 -5.95 -5.05
C LEU A 20 -6.38 -4.66 -5.88
N GLU A 21 -7.49 -4.24 -6.49
CA GLU A 21 -7.58 -3.00 -7.27
C GLU A 21 -7.12 -1.77 -6.48
N TRP A 22 -7.44 -1.68 -5.18
CA TRP A 22 -7.01 -0.56 -4.34
C TRP A 22 -5.50 -0.57 -4.12
N VAL A 23 -4.91 -1.75 -4.00
CA VAL A 23 -3.46 -1.91 -3.84
C VAL A 23 -2.76 -1.53 -5.14
N GLU A 24 -3.25 -2.00 -6.28
CA GLU A 24 -2.73 -1.66 -7.61
C GLU A 24 -2.82 -0.17 -7.91
N ASP A 25 -3.95 0.46 -7.60
CA ASP A 25 -4.18 1.90 -7.74
C ASP A 25 -3.25 2.71 -6.84
N ALA A 26 -3.07 2.28 -5.58
CA ALA A 26 -2.20 2.97 -4.64
C ALA A 26 -0.73 2.93 -5.09
N VAL A 27 -0.29 1.86 -5.76
CA VAL A 27 1.09 1.74 -6.28
C VAL A 27 1.25 2.49 -7.60
N SER A 28 0.26 2.42 -8.49
CA SER A 28 0.33 3.02 -9.83
C SER A 28 0.15 4.54 -9.79
N GLU A 29 -0.74 5.02 -8.93
CA GLU A 29 -1.10 6.43 -8.79
C GLU A 29 -1.23 6.83 -7.31
N PRO A 30 -0.13 6.84 -6.54
CA PRO A 30 -0.17 7.27 -5.15
C PRO A 30 -0.52 8.76 -5.04
N GLU A 31 -1.31 9.13 -4.02
CA GLU A 31 -1.41 10.53 -3.57
C GLU A 31 -0.14 10.99 -2.86
N LEU A 32 0.55 10.06 -2.18
CA LEU A 32 1.81 10.32 -1.51
C LEU A 32 2.70 9.08 -1.60
N ARG A 33 3.98 9.30 -1.88
CA ARG A 33 5.03 8.28 -1.88
C ARG A 33 6.18 8.76 -0.99
N THR A 34 6.58 7.95 -0.01
CA THR A 34 7.69 8.28 0.90
C THR A 34 8.57 7.07 1.16
N PRO A 35 9.89 7.24 1.38
CA PRO A 35 10.73 6.17 1.90
C PRO A 35 10.19 5.61 3.23
N ASP A 36 10.43 4.33 3.52
CA ASP A 36 10.18 3.81 4.86
C ASP A 36 11.29 4.31 5.82
N PRO A 37 10.93 4.98 6.94
CA PRO A 37 11.89 5.47 7.93
C PRO A 37 12.68 4.37 8.64
N ALA A 38 12.21 3.12 8.64
CA ALA A 38 12.88 2.00 9.28
C ALA A 38 13.71 1.15 8.30
N ASP A 39 13.37 1.18 7.00
CA ASP A 39 14.00 0.35 5.98
C ASP A 39 14.20 1.11 4.66
N PRO A 40 15.45 1.43 4.28
CA PRO A 40 15.77 2.19 3.06
C PRO A 40 15.54 1.40 1.75
N GLU A 41 15.18 0.12 1.83
CA GLU A 41 14.76 -0.67 0.66
C GLU A 41 13.26 -0.64 0.43
N LEU A 42 12.50 -0.13 1.39
CA LEU A 42 11.05 -0.05 1.34
C LEU A 42 10.57 1.37 1.06
N GLU A 43 9.48 1.45 0.34
CA GLU A 43 8.74 2.68 0.09
C GLU A 43 7.28 2.49 0.47
N ARG A 44 6.66 3.58 0.91
CA ARG A 44 5.27 3.65 1.35
C ARG A 44 4.48 4.45 0.34
N PHE A 45 3.45 3.82 -0.19
CA PHE A 45 2.51 4.40 -1.13
C PHE A 45 1.19 4.60 -0.41
N TYR A 46 0.62 5.79 -0.55
CA TYR A 46 -0.59 6.19 0.14
C TYR A 46 -1.63 6.65 -0.88
N ARG A 47 -2.87 6.19 -0.71
CA ARG A 47 -4.03 6.63 -1.51
C ARG A 47 -5.29 6.57 -0.65
N ARG A 48 -6.17 7.56 -0.77
CA ARG A 48 -7.51 7.51 -0.17
C ARG A 48 -8.37 6.55 -0.97
N ILE A 49 -9.19 5.78 -0.26
CA ILE A 49 -10.14 4.86 -0.86
C ILE A 49 -11.55 5.39 -0.55
N PRO A 50 -12.18 6.15 -1.47
CA PRO A 50 -13.51 6.72 -1.24
C PRO A 50 -14.58 5.67 -0.89
N PRO A 51 -14.62 4.48 -1.54
CA PRO A 51 -15.55 3.42 -1.16
C PRO A 51 -15.37 2.88 0.28
N ARG A 52 -14.28 3.25 0.96
CA ARG A 52 -13.95 2.78 2.31
C ARG A 52 -13.95 3.91 3.33
N ASP A 53 -14.95 4.81 3.28
CA ASP A 53 -15.10 5.92 4.24
C ASP A 53 -13.87 6.84 4.21
N ASP A 54 -13.38 7.14 3.00
CA ASP A 54 -12.18 7.93 2.71
C ASP A 54 -10.93 7.52 3.51
N ARG A 55 -10.85 6.24 3.90
CA ARG A 55 -9.68 5.71 4.61
C ARG A 55 -8.46 5.72 3.69
N VAL A 56 -7.33 6.08 4.27
CA VAL A 56 -6.05 6.05 3.58
C VAL A 56 -5.50 4.63 3.61
N LEU A 57 -5.34 4.04 2.43
CA LEU A 57 -4.60 2.80 2.26
C LEU A 57 -3.11 3.13 2.21
N ARG A 58 -2.33 2.45 3.06
CA ARG A 58 -0.87 2.40 2.95
C ARG A 58 -0.44 1.05 2.39
N VAL A 59 0.32 1.09 1.31
CA VAL A 59 0.98 -0.06 0.69
C VAL A 59 2.49 0.08 0.90
N VAL A 60 3.10 -0.92 1.50
CA VAL A 60 4.56 -0.98 1.67
C VAL A 60 5.12 -1.86 0.57
N VAL A 61 6.05 -1.31 -0.21
CA VAL A 61 6.60 -1.92 -1.41
C VAL A 61 8.12 -1.94 -1.32
N ASN A 62 8.72 -3.10 -1.58
CA ASN A 62 10.14 -3.16 -1.87
C ASN A 62 10.36 -2.87 -3.35
N THR A 63 10.99 -1.73 -3.64
CA THR A 63 11.20 -1.22 -5.00
C THR A 63 12.57 -1.60 -5.58
N ARG A 64 13.36 -2.43 -4.87
CA ARG A 64 14.69 -2.89 -5.29
C ARG A 64 14.67 -4.04 -6.30
N PHE A 65 13.54 -4.72 -6.44
CA PHE A 65 13.36 -5.86 -7.34
C PHE A 65 12.58 -5.46 -8.59
N ALA A 66 12.63 -6.28 -9.63
CA ALA A 66 11.71 -6.20 -10.77
C ALA A 66 11.17 -7.62 -11.02
N PRO A 67 9.86 -7.88 -10.80
CA PRO A 67 8.82 -6.93 -10.42
C PRO A 67 8.97 -6.37 -8.98
N TRP A 68 8.35 -5.21 -8.72
CA TRP A 68 8.25 -4.66 -7.36
C TRP A 68 7.45 -5.60 -6.47
N ARG A 69 7.83 -5.68 -5.19
CA ARG A 69 7.22 -6.62 -4.24
C ARG A 69 6.42 -5.90 -3.17
N ILE A 70 5.13 -6.18 -3.08
CA ILE A 70 4.26 -5.70 -2.01
C ILE A 70 4.50 -6.54 -0.76
N VAL A 71 5.05 -5.91 0.27
CA VAL A 71 5.42 -6.59 1.51
C VAL A 71 4.31 -6.51 2.56
N SER A 72 3.54 -5.42 2.62
CA SER A 72 2.43 -5.28 3.58
C SER A 72 1.42 -4.22 3.14
N VAL A 73 0.15 -4.37 3.55
CA VAL A 73 -0.92 -3.41 3.26
C VAL A 73 -1.84 -3.23 4.46
N PHE A 74 -2.26 -1.98 4.72
CA PHE A 74 -3.26 -1.69 5.73
C PHE A 74 -3.83 -0.28 5.63
N PHE A 75 -5.04 -0.09 6.15
CA PHE A 75 -5.61 1.24 6.34
C PHE A 75 -4.92 1.96 7.49
N ASP A 76 -4.36 3.13 7.21
CA ASP A 76 -3.68 3.94 8.21
C ASP A 76 -4.72 4.66 9.09
N ARG A 77 -4.81 4.23 10.36
CA ARG A 77 -5.78 4.76 11.32
C ARG A 77 -5.46 6.19 11.78
N ARG A 78 -4.24 6.68 11.55
CA ARG A 78 -3.79 8.02 11.98
C ARG A 78 -3.94 9.05 10.87
N MET A 79 -3.93 8.62 9.61
CA MET A 79 -4.21 9.48 8.45
C MET A 79 -5.69 9.47 8.09
N ARG A 80 -6.55 10.12 8.90
CA ARG A 80 -7.90 10.52 8.44
C ARG A 80 -7.92 11.86 7.71
N ARG A 81 -6.77 12.53 7.67
CA ARG A 81 -6.60 13.89 7.16
C ARG A 81 -5.26 13.95 6.43
N MET A 82 -5.15 13.21 5.32
CA MET A 82 -4.29 13.73 4.26
C MET A 82 -4.98 15.01 3.79
N VAL A 83 -4.20 16.08 3.67
CA VAL A 83 -4.64 17.47 3.47
C VAL A 83 -5.80 17.65 2.50
#